data_AF-A0A1I0ELE4-F1
#
_entry.id   AF-A0A1I0ELE4-F1
#
_cell.length_a   1.000
_cell.length_b   1.000
_cell.length_c   1.000
_cell.angle_alpha   90.00
_cell.angle_beta   90.00
_cell.angle_gamma   90.00
#
_symmetry.space_group_name_H-M   'P 1'
#
loop_
_entity.id
_entity.type
_entity.pdbx_description
1 polymer ?
#
loop_
_entity_poly.entity_id
_entity_poly.type
_entity_poly.pdbx_seq_one_letter_code
_entity_poly.pdbx_strand_id
1 'polypeptide(L)'
;MFHGETELKQEDAIKILKLAQQKDLPEHLDSNSELDLDCVKDLIDYGFLQAIDISSKSGVGFMEPRITLSGVEYLESHTKQSKWYHSFPNRIAVLSLFVAIIGLWFGLK
;
A
#
# COMPACT_ATOMS: atom_id res chain seq x y z
N MET A 1 23.48 -23.37 6.92
CA MET A 1 23.08 -22.13 7.60
C MET A 1 22.30 -21.32 6.59
N PHE A 2 20.97 -21.33 6.68
CA PHE A 2 20.11 -20.60 5.75
C PHE A 2 20.12 -19.12 6.14
N HIS A 3 20.91 -18.32 5.42
CA HIS A 3 20.64 -16.89 5.26
C HIS A 3 19.52 -16.80 4.22
N GLY A 4 18.27 -16.86 4.68
CA GLY A 4 17.16 -16.31 3.93
C GLY A 4 17.10 -14.85 4.33
N GLU A 5 17.59 -13.96 3.49
CA GLU A 5 17.39 -12.54 3.67
C GLU A 5 15.88 -12.31 3.68
N THR A 6 15.33 -11.88 4.82
CA THR A 6 13.95 -11.42 4.94
C THR A 6 13.84 -10.11 4.16
N GLU A 7 13.85 -10.21 2.84
CA GLU A 7 13.60 -9.08 1.98
C GLU A 7 12.12 -8.74 2.19
N LEU A 8 11.87 -7.69 2.96
CA LEU A 8 10.53 -7.18 3.24
C LEU A 8 9.82 -7.01 1.89
N LYS A 9 8.90 -7.93 1.58
CA LYS A 9 8.17 -7.89 0.31
C LYS A 9 7.36 -6.62 0.32
N GLN A 10 7.84 -5.63 -0.42
CA GLN A 10 7.32 -4.26 -0.38
C GLN A 10 5.80 -4.23 -0.68
N GLU A 11 5.33 -5.12 -1.55
CA GLU A 11 3.92 -5.27 -1.89
C GLU A 11 3.07 -5.73 -0.69
N ASP A 12 3.52 -6.75 0.05
CA ASP A 12 2.85 -7.27 1.24
C ASP A 12 2.86 -6.24 2.36
N ALA A 13 4.00 -5.56 2.55
CA ALA A 13 4.14 -4.47 3.51
C ALA A 13 3.15 -3.34 3.24
N ILE A 14 3.04 -2.89 1.99
CA ILE A 14 2.07 -1.85 1.59
C ILE A 14 0.63 -2.34 1.80
N LYS A 15 0.34 -3.61 1.48
CA LYS A 15 -1.00 -4.20 1.66
C LYS A 15 -1.40 -4.22 3.14
N ILE A 16 -0.53 -4.71 4.01
CA ILE A 16 -0.77 -4.77 5.47
C ILE A 16 -0.96 -3.36 6.05
N LEU A 17 -0.10 -2.41 5.69
CA LEU A 17 -0.21 -1.02 6.17
C LEU A 17 -1.50 -0.34 5.68
N LYS A 18 -1.96 -0.61 4.45
CA LYS A 18 -3.26 -0.11 3.96
C LYS A 18 -4.42 -0.67 4.77
N LEU A 19 -4.42 -1.97 5.04
CA LEU A 19 -5.47 -2.61 5.86
C LEU A 19 -5.49 -2.03 7.28
N ALA A 20 -4.30 -1.81 7.88
CA ALA A 20 -4.17 -1.18 9.18
C ALA A 20 -4.69 0.27 9.18
N GLN A 21 -4.40 1.06 8.14
CA GLN A 21 -4.91 2.42 7.97
C GLN A 21 -6.44 2.47 7.81
N GLN A 22 -7.01 1.50 7.11
CA GLN A 22 -8.45 1.37 6.87
C GLN A 22 -9.22 0.78 8.07
N LYS A 23 -8.50 0.31 9.10
CA LYS A 23 -9.05 -0.44 10.25
C LYS A 23 -9.72 -1.77 9.84
N ASP A 24 -9.27 -2.33 8.72
CA ASP A 24 -9.72 -3.63 8.19
C ASP A 24 -8.75 -4.77 8.56
N LEU A 25 -7.71 -4.47 9.33
CA LEU A 25 -6.78 -5.48 9.83
C LEU A 25 -7.45 -6.25 10.99
N PRO A 26 -7.42 -7.60 11.00
CA PRO A 26 -7.96 -8.41 12.09
C PRO A 26 -7.38 -8.02 13.45
N GLU A 27 -8.22 -8.03 14.49
CA GLU A 27 -7.76 -7.78 15.86
C GLU A 27 -6.80 -8.86 16.37
N HIS A 28 -6.85 -10.05 15.78
CA HIS A 28 -6.00 -11.19 16.10
C HIS A 28 -5.37 -11.71 14.80
N LEU A 29 -4.05 -11.63 14.71
CA LEU A 29 -3.24 -12.14 13.62
C LEU A 29 -2.53 -13.39 14.10
N ASP A 30 -2.75 -14.50 13.42
CA ASP A 30 -2.15 -15.80 13.69
C ASP A 30 -1.97 -16.57 12.37
N SER A 31 -1.52 -17.83 12.44
CA SER A 31 -1.30 -18.64 11.24
C SER A 31 -2.57 -18.94 10.44
N ASN A 32 -3.76 -18.64 10.96
CA ASN A 32 -5.03 -18.76 10.24
C ASN A 32 -5.37 -17.49 9.44
N SER A 33 -4.64 -16.40 9.67
CA SER A 33 -4.79 -15.16 8.91
C SER A 33 -4.20 -15.33 7.51
N GLU A 34 -4.86 -14.81 6.48
CA GLU A 34 -4.32 -14.79 5.09
C GLU A 34 -3.15 -13.81 4.89
N LEU A 35 -2.56 -13.33 5.98
CA LEU A 35 -1.51 -12.31 6.01
C LEU A 35 -0.17 -12.96 6.36
N ASP A 36 0.88 -12.47 5.70
CA ASP A 36 2.24 -12.93 5.96
C ASP A 36 2.71 -12.42 7.33
N LEU A 37 2.77 -13.32 8.31
CA LEU A 37 3.16 -13.00 9.69
C LEU A 37 4.62 -12.58 9.81
N ASP A 38 5.50 -13.05 8.92
CA ASP A 38 6.91 -12.63 8.93
C ASP A 38 6.99 -11.16 8.48
N CYS A 39 6.20 -10.77 7.48
CA CYS A 39 6.08 -9.37 7.06
C CYS A 39 5.46 -8.48 8.16
N VAL A 40 4.43 -8.97 8.86
CA VAL A 40 3.85 -8.25 10.02
C VAL A 40 4.89 -8.04 11.10
N LYS A 41 5.67 -9.07 11.42
CA LYS A 41 6.75 -8.99 12.41
C LYS A 41 7.80 -7.96 12.00
N ASP A 42 8.27 -7.99 10.76
CA ASP A 42 9.23 -7.01 10.26
C ASP A 42 8.67 -5.58 10.37
N LEU A 43 7.40 -5.36 9.98
CA LEU A 43 6.75 -4.06 10.13
C LEU A 43 6.69 -3.58 11.58
N ILE A 44 6.54 -4.48 12.55
CA ILE A 44 6.59 -4.17 13.98
C ILE A 44 8.03 -3.84 14.40
N ASP A 45 9.01 -4.66 13.99
CA ASP A 45 10.42 -4.49 14.31
C ASP A 45 10.99 -3.16 13.75
N TYR A 46 10.52 -2.74 12.56
CA TYR A 46 10.83 -1.43 11.97
C TYR A 46 10.00 -0.27 12.55
N GLY A 47 9.01 -0.55 13.41
CA GLY A 47 8.16 0.46 14.04
C GLY A 47 7.13 1.11 13.12
N PHE A 48 6.79 0.48 11.98
CA PHE A 48 5.72 0.90 11.08
C PHE A 48 4.34 0.43 11.56
N LEU A 49 4.32 -0.67 12.29
CA LEU A 49 3.15 -1.23 12.94
C LEU A 49 3.41 -1.35 14.45
N GLN A 50 2.36 -1.25 15.24
CA GLN A 50 2.36 -1.54 16.67
C GLN A 50 1.34 -2.63 16.93
N ALA A 51 1.74 -3.68 17.65
CA ALA A 51 0.84 -4.75 18.07
C ALA A 51 1.30 -5.32 19.42
N ILE A 52 0.42 -6.08 20.07
CA ILE A 52 0.73 -6.88 21.24
C ILE A 52 1.25 -8.23 20.75
N ASP A 53 2.52 -8.55 21.03
CA ASP A 53 3.07 -9.88 20.73
C ASP A 53 2.48 -10.92 21.69
N ILE A 54 1.74 -11.87 21.13
CA ILE A 54 1.13 -13.01 21.84
C ILE A 54 1.74 -14.33 21.37
N SER A 55 2.91 -14.27 20.73
CA SER A 55 3.63 -15.43 20.24
C SER A 55 3.96 -16.38 21.38
N SER A 56 3.86 -17.68 21.08
CA SER A 56 4.05 -18.76 22.03
C SER A 56 5.01 -19.80 21.45
N LYS A 57 5.35 -20.82 22.25
CA LYS A 57 6.17 -21.94 21.75
C LYS A 57 5.52 -22.70 20.59
N SER A 58 4.20 -22.60 20.42
CA SER A 58 3.42 -23.31 19.40
C SER A 58 3.10 -22.47 18.16
N GLY A 59 3.41 -21.18 18.14
CA GLY A 59 3.11 -20.33 16.98
C GLY A 59 3.36 -18.84 17.22
N VAL A 60 3.39 -18.10 16.10
CA VAL A 60 3.51 -16.63 16.07
C VAL A 60 2.11 -16.02 16.07
N GLY A 61 1.92 -14.95 16.84
CA GLY A 61 0.65 -14.22 16.84
C GLY A 61 0.78 -12.79 17.35
N PHE A 62 -0.09 -11.92 16.84
CA PHE A 62 -0.14 -10.50 17.19
C PHE A 62 -1.57 -10.05 17.45
N MET A 63 -1.77 -9.23 18.48
CA MET A 63 -3.07 -8.65 18.84
C MET A 63 -3.10 -7.14 18.70
N GLU A 64 -4.29 -6.62 18.38
CA GLU A 64 -4.58 -5.19 18.20
C GLU A 64 -3.55 -4.47 17.31
N PRO A 65 -3.31 -4.94 16.09
CA PRO A 65 -2.35 -4.29 15.20
C PRO A 65 -2.85 -2.90 14.77
N ARG A 66 -2.00 -1.89 14.96
CA ARG A 66 -2.27 -0.48 14.64
C ARG A 66 -1.11 0.10 13.84
N ILE A 67 -1.43 0.87 12.79
CA ILE A 67 -0.42 1.60 12.04
C ILE A 67 0.16 2.74 12.89
N THR A 68 1.48 2.93 12.86
CA THR A 68 2.15 4.06 13.52
C THR A 68 2.23 5.27 12.59
N LEU A 69 2.63 6.43 13.11
CA LEU A 69 2.88 7.60 12.27
C LEU A 69 3.94 7.31 11.20
N SER A 70 5.05 6.66 11.58
CA SER A 70 6.10 6.26 10.65
C SER A 70 5.59 5.29 9.58
N GLY A 71 4.66 4.40 9.94
CA GLY A 71 4.01 3.50 8.98
C GLY A 71 3.12 4.25 7.98
N VAL A 72 2.43 5.30 8.41
CA VAL A 72 1.67 6.18 7.51
C VAL A 72 2.60 6.91 6.54
N GLU A 73 3.70 7.50 7.04
CA GLU A 73 4.68 8.18 6.20
C GLU A 73 5.31 7.24 5.17
N TYR A 74 5.67 6.02 5.59
CA TYR A 74 6.15 4.98 4.70
C TYR A 74 5.10 4.61 3.65
N LEU A 75 3.84 4.46 4.04
CA LEU A 75 2.77 4.16 3.11
C LEU A 75 2.59 5.29 2.09
N GLU A 76 2.63 6.55 2.51
CA GLU A 76 2.49 7.72 1.63
C GLU A 76 3.66 7.87 0.66
N SER A 77 4.90 7.64 1.10
CA SER A 77 6.08 7.73 0.23
C SER A 77 6.05 6.68 -0.88
N HIS A 78 5.45 5.51 -0.62
CA HIS A 78 5.38 4.39 -1.55
C HIS A 78 4.08 4.31 -2.35
N THR A 79 3.03 5.06 -1.96
CA THR A 79 1.76 5.14 -2.71
C THR A 79 1.67 6.35 -3.64
N LYS A 80 2.50 7.39 -3.44
CA LYS A 80 2.55 8.59 -4.29
C LYS A 80 2.93 8.35 -5.75
N GLN A 81 3.37 7.14 -6.14
CA GLN A 81 3.63 6.81 -7.54
C GLN A 81 2.37 6.47 -8.36
N SER A 82 1.18 6.38 -7.74
CA SER A 82 -0.05 6.13 -8.49
C SER A 82 -0.88 7.41 -8.64
N LYS A 83 -0.96 7.92 -9.89
CA LYS A 83 -2.06 8.75 -10.47
C LYS A 83 -1.88 10.27 -10.62
N TRP A 84 -0.75 10.78 -11.12
CA TRP A 84 -0.79 12.12 -11.75
C TRP A 84 -1.51 12.11 -13.11
N TYR A 85 -1.51 10.99 -13.84
CA TYR A 85 -2.09 10.88 -15.18
C TYR A 85 -3.51 10.27 -15.26
N HIS A 86 -4.08 9.80 -14.15
CA HIS A 86 -5.43 9.19 -14.15
C HIS A 86 -6.57 10.17 -13.84
N SER A 87 -6.26 11.46 -13.64
CA SER A 87 -7.25 12.50 -13.30
C SER A 87 -7.66 13.39 -14.48
N PHE A 88 -7.28 13.06 -15.72
CA PHE A 88 -7.91 13.73 -16.87
C PHE A 88 -9.23 13.04 -17.20
N PRO A 89 -10.40 13.60 -16.83
CA PRO A 89 -11.67 13.03 -17.22
C PRO A 89 -11.74 12.89 -18.75
N ASN A 90 -12.34 11.80 -19.23
CA ASN A 90 -12.55 11.47 -20.65
C ASN A 90 -13.08 12.64 -21.52
N ARG A 91 -13.64 13.68 -20.89
CA ARG A 91 -14.09 14.92 -21.54
C ARG A 91 -12.96 15.78 -22.11
N ILE A 92 -11.77 15.79 -21.51
CA ILE A 92 -10.63 16.60 -21.98
C ILE A 92 -9.98 16.00 -23.23
N ALA A 93 -9.90 14.66 -23.32
CA ALA A 93 -9.45 13.98 -24.53
C ALA A 93 -10.35 14.33 -25.73
N VAL A 94 -11.66 14.34 -25.53
CA VAL A 94 -12.63 14.71 -26.57
C VAL A 94 -12.48 16.20 -26.99
N LEU A 95 -12.31 17.11 -26.03
CA LEU A 95 -12.08 18.53 -26.33
C LEU A 95 -10.79 18.75 -27.14
N SER A 96 -9.72 18.01 -26.85
CA SER A 96 -8.46 18.10 -27.62
C SER A 96 -8.62 17.68 -29.08
N LEU A 97 -9.46 16.68 -29.36
CA LEU A 97 -9.78 16.25 -30.73
C LEU A 97 -10.56 17.32 -31.50
N PHE A 98 -11.54 17.98 -30.84
CA PHE A 98 -12.30 19.06 -31.48
C PHE A 98 -11.43 20.29 -31.78
N VAL A 99 -10.52 20.68 -30.88
CA VAL A 99 -9.59 21.80 -31.13
C VAL A 99 -8.66 21.51 -32.31
N ALA A 100 -8.16 20.29 -32.45
CA ALA A 100 -7.32 19.89 -33.58
C ALA A 100 -8.07 19.96 -34.92
N ILE A 101 -9.33 19.53 -34.96
CA ILE A 101 -10.16 19.56 -36.17
C ILE A 101 -10.49 21.02 -36.57
N ILE A 102 -10.82 21.87 -35.60
CA ILE A 102 -11.14 23.29 -35.86
C ILE A 102 -9.89 24.06 -36.31
N GLY A 103 -8.72 23.80 -35.70
CA GLY A 103 -7.46 24.40 -36.08
C GLY A 103 -7.04 24.06 -37.53
N LEU A 104 -7.30 22.83 -37.97
CA LEU A 104 -7.04 22.40 -39.34
C LEU A 104 -7.92 23.15 -40.36
N TRP A 105 -9.16 23.50 -39.99
CA TRP A 105 -10.08 24.22 -40.85
C TRP A 105 -9.77 25.72 -40.95
N PHE A 106 -9.25 26.32 -39.88
CA PHE A 106 -8.86 27.73 -39.85
C PHE A 106 -7.45 28.00 -40.38
N GLY A 107 -6.52 27.05 -40.29
CA GLY A 107 -5.13 27.20 -40.76
C GLY A 107 -4.93 27.02 -42.27
N LEU A 108 -5.99 26.73 -43.04
CA LEU A 108 -5.95 26.44 -44.47
C LEU A 108 -6.50 27.58 -45.36
N LYS A 109 -6.65 28.79 -44.80
CA LYS A 109 -7.10 30.00 -45.52
C LYS A 109 -5.97 31.01 -45.65
#